data_AF-A0A6M0BY24-F1
#
_entry.id   AF-A0A6M0BY24-F1
#
_cell.length_a   1.000
_cell.length_b   1.000
_cell.length_c   1.000
_cell.angle_alpha   90.00
_cell.angle_beta   90.00
_cell.angle_gamma   90.00
#
_symmetry.space_group_name_H-M   'P 1'
#
loop_
_entity.id
_entity.type
_entity.pdbx_description
1 polymer ?
#
loop_
_entity_poly.entity_id
_entity_poly.type
_entity_poly.pdbx_seq_one_letter_code
_entity_poly.pdbx_strand_id
1 'polypeptide(L)'
;MPSPIDYKYLNSLLIWEETGENLKIKKSIKVYQSDIQQLLAHVFRHQPEIVNDLEPLINQLLSLFSGEIKGDIYGVNHQRLLDELPALDVSDEMIAAIESPDLKFLNATAEHGVDLKDLPRNLRKQFAPKDSDGAEKAKNTVLKRWLSELLPILAGDKVGYLNFSSVKRRAGEKTYIQKTLTISIPSDRHTSVARAAKTNVFVDATLSRDDLALILGCEPKEIEVIRQRQTPTPNLKVQQVIDMKSLGQSRGKQQLRQVEAIKKHYVSNPDTKVIDFKKFDGDGAWWVDSRGVNTLATVKHLILVGKPCPNIAELAAEWAVTTGKSPYLDTTELDSETTTNEQEATSQKREKFTPEFSAWVDRKVTATINQGIGRLRANRRLSEQLTVTLVTDHQMDRETTPIKASDITIEAAGKVEQVELAIKAAVVTLHQAGKSRKEITQKAIAKIVGVSQGYISRFRKLLQTLLDTLSSKSNNSVGTSNDMECDGFSDLVANTELAFADTGPPPERIPDIQDLFLEMLPILRIDPGQFFKALSVNTQQKILEALALTLEPEILTEFC
;
A
#
# COMPACT_ATOMS: atom_id res chain seq x y z
N MET A 1 -15.17 20.86 -19.62
CA MET A 1 -15.00 21.58 -20.91
C MET A 1 -16.06 21.13 -21.91
N PRO A 2 -16.56 22.04 -22.76
CA PRO A 2 -17.43 21.73 -23.90
C PRO A 2 -16.80 20.67 -24.81
N SER A 3 -17.63 19.86 -25.46
CA SER A 3 -17.16 18.95 -26.51
C SER A 3 -16.53 19.76 -27.65
N PRO A 4 -15.50 19.25 -28.35
CA PRO A 4 -15.03 19.84 -29.61
C PRO A 4 -16.11 19.98 -30.68
N ILE A 5 -17.18 19.18 -30.60
CA ILE A 5 -18.35 19.30 -31.47
C ILE A 5 -19.12 20.59 -31.19
N ASP A 6 -19.25 20.97 -29.93
CA ASP A 6 -20.06 22.10 -29.47
C ASP A 6 -19.26 23.41 -29.44
N TYR A 7 -17.92 23.33 -29.44
CA TYR A 7 -17.04 24.49 -29.32
C TYR A 7 -15.81 24.39 -30.22
N LYS A 8 -15.52 25.47 -30.95
CA LYS A 8 -14.40 25.55 -31.90
C LYS A 8 -13.09 25.88 -31.19
N TYR A 9 -12.33 24.86 -30.83
CA TYR A 9 -11.01 25.01 -30.19
C TYR A 9 -9.85 25.36 -31.14
N LEU A 10 -10.07 25.33 -32.46
CA LEU A 10 -9.03 25.56 -33.49
C LEU A 10 -8.30 26.91 -33.41
N ASN A 11 -8.82 27.88 -32.66
CA ASN A 11 -8.20 29.18 -32.41
C ASN A 11 -7.93 29.44 -30.92
N SER A 12 -8.08 28.43 -30.07
CA SER A 12 -7.94 28.54 -28.62
C SER A 12 -6.54 28.14 -28.17
N LEU A 13 -6.05 28.88 -27.17
CA LEU A 13 -4.95 28.45 -26.32
C LEU A 13 -5.55 27.91 -25.01
N LEU A 14 -5.21 26.69 -24.65
CA LEU A 14 -5.63 26.06 -23.39
C LEU A 14 -4.46 26.00 -22.41
N ILE A 15 -4.71 26.38 -21.16
CA ILE A 15 -3.77 26.20 -20.05
C ILE A 15 -4.34 25.14 -19.12
N TRP A 16 -3.56 24.09 -18.90
CA TRP A 16 -3.92 22.94 -18.09
C TRP A 16 -3.09 22.98 -16.80
N GLU A 17 -3.68 23.49 -15.73
CA GLU A 17 -3.08 23.47 -14.39
C GLU A 17 -3.19 22.07 -13.76
N GLU A 18 -2.14 21.63 -13.07
CA GLU A 18 -2.05 20.32 -12.42
C GLU A 18 -2.50 19.19 -13.37
N THR A 19 -1.93 19.21 -14.58
CA THR A 19 -2.31 18.32 -15.70
C THR A 19 -2.36 16.85 -15.29
N GLY A 20 -1.40 16.37 -14.51
CA GLY A 20 -1.32 14.98 -14.05
C GLY A 20 -2.46 14.55 -13.13
N GLU A 21 -3.19 15.50 -12.51
CA GLU A 21 -4.36 15.22 -11.68
C GLU A 21 -5.67 15.55 -12.39
N ASN A 22 -5.69 16.63 -13.15
CA ASN A 22 -6.91 17.17 -13.76
C ASN A 22 -7.23 16.54 -15.12
N LEU A 23 -6.22 16.06 -15.85
CA LEU A 23 -6.41 15.41 -17.15
C LEU A 23 -6.87 13.96 -16.95
N LYS A 24 -8.18 13.79 -16.82
CA LYS A 24 -8.83 12.48 -16.74
C LYS A 24 -8.72 11.70 -18.05
N ILE A 25 -7.97 10.60 -18.01
CA ILE A 25 -7.80 9.63 -19.12
C ILE A 25 -8.62 8.36 -18.96
N LYS A 26 -9.24 8.18 -17.79
CA LYS A 26 -9.96 6.97 -17.41
C LYS A 26 -11.34 7.31 -16.90
N LYS A 27 -12.33 6.51 -17.29
CA LYS A 27 -13.66 6.46 -16.69
C LYS A 27 -13.81 5.12 -15.99
N SER A 28 -14.32 5.14 -14.76
CA SER A 28 -14.57 3.91 -13.99
C SER A 28 -16.06 3.77 -13.67
N ILE A 29 -16.59 2.60 -13.96
CA ILE A 29 -17.96 2.19 -13.66
C ILE A 29 -17.90 1.23 -12.48
N LYS A 30 -18.57 1.58 -11.38
CA LYS A 30 -18.65 0.74 -10.19
C LYS A 30 -19.95 -0.05 -10.24
N VAL A 31 -19.86 -1.37 -10.25
CA VAL A 31 -20.99 -2.30 -10.27
C VAL A 31 -21.12 -2.93 -8.89
N TYR A 32 -22.34 -2.90 -8.37
CA TYR A 32 -22.72 -3.53 -7.10
C TYR A 32 -23.65 -4.72 -7.35
N GLN A 33 -23.84 -5.57 -6.35
CA GLN A 33 -24.79 -6.68 -6.43
C GLN A 33 -26.22 -6.22 -6.79
N SER A 34 -26.64 -5.05 -6.30
CA SER A 34 -27.93 -4.45 -6.66
C SER A 34 -28.04 -4.12 -8.14
N ASP A 35 -26.94 -3.71 -8.79
CA ASP A 35 -26.94 -3.41 -10.22
C ASP A 35 -27.14 -4.69 -11.05
N ILE A 36 -26.60 -5.83 -10.59
CA ILE A 36 -26.80 -7.15 -11.21
C ILE A 36 -28.27 -7.60 -11.05
N GLN A 37 -28.83 -7.43 -9.85
CA GLN A 37 -30.23 -7.77 -9.58
C GLN A 37 -31.21 -6.92 -10.41
N GLN A 38 -30.91 -5.63 -10.59
CA GLN A 38 -31.70 -4.75 -11.44
C GLN A 38 -31.62 -5.15 -12.91
N LEU A 39 -30.41 -5.49 -13.40
CA LEU A 39 -30.22 -6.01 -14.76
C LEU A 39 -31.06 -7.26 -14.97
N LEU A 40 -30.95 -8.25 -14.07
CA LEU A 40 -31.73 -9.48 -14.12
C LEU A 40 -33.23 -9.22 -14.18
N ALA A 41 -33.75 -8.41 -13.25
CA ALA A 41 -35.17 -8.07 -13.21
C ALA A 41 -35.63 -7.38 -14.50
N HIS A 42 -34.78 -6.56 -15.12
CA HIS A 42 -35.07 -5.89 -16.39
C HIS A 42 -35.10 -6.89 -17.55
N VAL A 43 -34.06 -7.72 -17.70
CA VAL A 43 -33.96 -8.72 -18.77
C VAL A 43 -35.13 -9.71 -18.69
N PHE A 44 -35.44 -10.25 -17.50
CA PHE A 44 -36.58 -11.15 -17.31
C PHE A 44 -37.92 -10.54 -17.72
N ARG A 45 -38.09 -9.22 -17.55
CA ARG A 45 -39.35 -8.53 -17.83
C ARG A 45 -39.52 -8.16 -19.30
N HIS A 46 -38.41 -7.82 -19.98
CA HIS A 46 -38.47 -7.16 -21.28
C HIS A 46 -37.82 -7.97 -22.41
N GLN A 47 -36.87 -8.85 -22.11
CA GLN A 47 -36.12 -9.64 -23.11
C GLN A 47 -35.76 -11.02 -22.52
N PRO A 48 -36.75 -11.88 -22.22
CA PRO A 48 -36.52 -13.16 -21.54
C PRO A 48 -35.66 -14.14 -22.35
N GLU A 49 -35.68 -14.03 -23.69
CA GLU A 49 -34.85 -14.79 -24.62
C GLU A 49 -33.34 -14.70 -24.33
N ILE A 50 -32.83 -13.57 -23.84
CA ILE A 50 -31.38 -13.34 -23.62
C ILE A 50 -30.91 -13.86 -22.25
N VAL A 51 -31.84 -14.26 -21.37
CA VAL A 51 -31.50 -14.74 -20.02
C VAL A 51 -30.54 -15.92 -20.07
N ASN A 52 -30.78 -16.88 -20.96
CA ASN A 52 -29.95 -18.09 -21.08
C ASN A 52 -28.53 -17.74 -21.55
N ASP A 53 -28.40 -16.74 -22.42
CA ASP A 53 -27.10 -16.31 -22.96
C ASP A 53 -26.27 -15.59 -21.88
N LEU A 54 -26.93 -14.82 -20.99
CA LEU A 54 -26.28 -14.10 -19.90
C LEU A 54 -26.08 -14.94 -18.64
N GLU A 55 -26.80 -16.05 -18.48
CA GLU A 55 -26.79 -16.89 -17.29
C GLU A 55 -25.37 -17.27 -16.82
N PRO A 56 -24.44 -17.73 -17.68
CA PRO A 56 -23.10 -18.14 -17.24
C PRO A 56 -22.32 -17.00 -16.58
N LEU A 57 -22.37 -15.80 -17.16
CA LEU A 57 -21.71 -14.62 -16.61
C LEU A 57 -22.36 -14.18 -15.30
N ILE A 58 -23.70 -14.16 -15.26
CA ILE A 58 -24.44 -13.72 -14.07
C ILE A 58 -24.17 -14.64 -12.89
N ASN A 59 -24.16 -15.96 -13.11
CA ASN A 59 -23.86 -16.92 -12.05
C ASN A 59 -22.45 -16.71 -11.49
N GLN A 60 -21.44 -16.51 -12.35
CA GLN A 60 -20.08 -16.24 -11.89
C GLN A 60 -19.96 -14.91 -11.14
N LEU A 61 -20.63 -13.86 -11.63
CA LEU A 61 -20.70 -12.59 -10.91
C LEU A 61 -21.38 -12.77 -9.54
N LEU A 62 -22.48 -13.52 -9.46
CA LEU A 62 -23.14 -13.79 -8.18
C LEU A 62 -22.23 -14.57 -7.22
N SER A 63 -21.47 -15.57 -7.70
CA SER A 63 -20.47 -16.29 -6.89
C SER A 63 -19.32 -15.39 -6.42
N LEU A 64 -18.90 -14.43 -7.25
CA LEU A 64 -17.92 -13.39 -6.87
C LEU A 64 -18.47 -12.48 -5.76
N PHE A 65 -19.72 -12.03 -5.89
CA PHE A 65 -20.39 -11.19 -4.90
C PHE A 65 -20.83 -11.95 -3.65
N SER A 66 -21.11 -13.26 -3.71
CA SER A 66 -21.38 -14.10 -2.53
C SER A 66 -20.09 -14.38 -1.75
N GLY A 67 -18.95 -14.48 -2.45
CA GLY A 67 -17.65 -14.77 -1.86
C GLY A 67 -17.29 -16.25 -1.91
N GLU A 68 -18.00 -17.04 -2.71
CA GLU A 68 -17.58 -18.38 -3.12
C GLU A 68 -16.23 -18.32 -3.84
N ILE A 69 -16.08 -17.33 -4.72
CA ILE A 69 -14.77 -16.98 -5.28
C ILE A 69 -14.00 -16.19 -4.22
N LYS A 70 -13.03 -16.87 -3.59
CA LYS A 70 -12.14 -16.26 -2.59
C LYS A 70 -11.11 -15.37 -3.29
N GLY A 71 -11.32 -14.06 -3.23
CA GLY A 71 -10.28 -13.08 -3.52
C GLY A 71 -9.21 -13.01 -2.42
N ASP A 72 -8.11 -12.35 -2.73
CA ASP A 72 -7.10 -12.00 -1.72
C ASP A 72 -7.66 -10.96 -0.74
N ILE A 73 -6.85 -10.59 0.25
CA ILE A 73 -7.19 -9.58 1.29
C ILE A 73 -7.75 -8.28 0.68
N TYR A 74 -7.38 -7.94 -0.56
CA TYR A 74 -7.78 -6.72 -1.26
C TYR A 74 -8.76 -6.94 -2.42
N GLY A 75 -9.17 -8.19 -2.70
CA GLY A 75 -10.10 -8.55 -3.76
C GLY A 75 -9.48 -9.38 -4.89
N VAL A 76 -9.99 -9.22 -6.12
CA VAL A 76 -9.55 -9.96 -7.32
C VAL A 76 -9.09 -8.96 -8.38
N ASN A 77 -7.87 -9.15 -8.89
CA ASN A 77 -7.25 -8.31 -9.91
C ASN A 77 -7.84 -8.56 -11.32
N HIS A 78 -7.29 -7.86 -12.32
CA HIS A 78 -7.75 -7.96 -13.69
C HIS A 78 -7.55 -9.34 -14.33
N GLN A 79 -6.34 -9.90 -14.26
CA GLN A 79 -6.03 -11.16 -14.95
C GLN A 79 -6.90 -12.30 -14.43
N ARG A 80 -6.99 -12.42 -13.12
CA ARG A 80 -7.81 -13.45 -12.49
C ARG A 80 -9.30 -13.27 -12.79
N LEU A 81 -9.79 -12.04 -12.96
CA LEU A 81 -11.16 -11.80 -13.43
C LEU A 81 -11.38 -12.20 -14.89
N LEU A 82 -10.38 -12.05 -15.76
CA LEU A 82 -10.45 -12.56 -17.14
C LEU A 82 -10.49 -14.09 -17.16
N ASP A 83 -9.77 -14.74 -16.24
CA ASP A 83 -9.74 -16.20 -16.15
C ASP A 83 -11.03 -16.78 -15.53
N GLU A 84 -11.66 -16.07 -14.59
CA GLU A 84 -12.85 -16.52 -13.85
C GLU A 84 -14.18 -16.15 -14.54
N LEU A 85 -14.25 -15.03 -15.26
CA LEU A 85 -15.49 -14.57 -15.90
C LEU A 85 -15.56 -15.01 -17.36
N PRO A 86 -16.66 -15.63 -17.81
CA PRO A 86 -16.78 -16.09 -19.18
C PRO A 86 -16.95 -14.89 -20.13
N ALA A 87 -16.22 -14.92 -21.24
CA ALA A 87 -16.58 -14.13 -22.41
C ALA A 87 -17.87 -14.70 -23.01
N LEU A 88 -18.84 -13.83 -23.30
CA LEU A 88 -20.10 -14.22 -23.93
C LEU A 88 -20.17 -13.63 -25.33
N ASP A 89 -20.67 -14.43 -26.27
CA ASP A 89 -20.96 -13.99 -27.64
C ASP A 89 -22.42 -13.51 -27.71
N VAL A 90 -22.66 -12.30 -27.21
CA VAL A 90 -23.97 -11.63 -27.25
C VAL A 90 -23.85 -10.41 -28.15
N SER A 91 -24.78 -10.24 -29.09
CA SER A 91 -24.71 -9.12 -30.02
C SER A 91 -24.77 -7.75 -29.31
N ASP A 92 -23.94 -6.81 -29.76
CA ASP A 92 -23.91 -5.43 -29.25
C ASP A 92 -25.28 -4.74 -29.33
N GLU A 93 -26.05 -5.04 -30.37
CA GLU A 93 -27.41 -4.51 -30.58
C GLU A 93 -28.37 -4.96 -29.48
N MET A 94 -28.30 -6.23 -29.08
CA MET A 94 -29.09 -6.78 -27.98
C MET A 94 -28.70 -6.14 -26.66
N ILE A 95 -27.40 -6.02 -26.36
CA ILE A 95 -26.93 -5.37 -25.12
C ILE A 95 -27.35 -3.90 -25.09
N ALA A 96 -27.23 -3.18 -26.22
CA ALA A 96 -27.67 -1.81 -26.33
C ALA A 96 -29.18 -1.65 -26.11
N ALA A 97 -29.99 -2.61 -26.57
CA ALA A 97 -31.43 -2.62 -26.33
C ALA A 97 -31.77 -2.83 -24.84
N ILE A 98 -31.04 -3.72 -24.14
CA ILE A 98 -31.21 -3.95 -22.69
C ILE A 98 -30.81 -2.71 -21.89
N GLU A 99 -29.67 -2.11 -22.22
CA GLU A 99 -29.09 -1.00 -21.46
C GLU A 99 -29.61 0.39 -21.89
N SER A 100 -30.60 0.45 -22.77
CA SER A 100 -31.21 1.70 -23.21
C SER A 100 -31.99 2.33 -22.06
N PRO A 101 -31.58 3.51 -21.55
CA PRO A 101 -32.23 4.11 -20.40
C PRO A 101 -33.62 4.62 -20.77
N ASP A 102 -34.64 4.30 -19.97
CA ASP A 102 -35.93 4.99 -20.06
C ASP A 102 -35.80 6.37 -19.39
N LEU A 103 -35.55 7.40 -20.20
CA LEU A 103 -35.42 8.78 -19.76
C LEU A 103 -36.75 9.55 -19.80
N LYS A 104 -37.89 8.89 -20.02
CA LYS A 104 -39.20 9.57 -20.09
C LYS A 104 -39.52 10.36 -18.83
N PHE A 105 -39.01 9.93 -17.67
CA PHE A 105 -39.19 10.64 -16.39
C PHE A 105 -38.47 12.01 -16.33
N LEU A 106 -37.51 12.29 -17.23
CA LEU A 106 -36.86 13.61 -17.33
C LEU A 106 -37.66 14.58 -18.20
N ASN A 107 -38.71 14.10 -18.89
CA ASN A 107 -39.56 14.93 -19.72
C ASN A 107 -40.67 15.56 -18.85
N ALA A 108 -40.46 16.81 -18.42
CA ALA A 108 -41.44 17.54 -17.60
C ALA A 108 -42.81 17.70 -18.28
N THR A 109 -42.86 17.71 -19.61
CA THR A 109 -44.10 17.74 -20.39
C THR A 109 -44.88 16.44 -20.26
N ALA A 110 -44.20 15.31 -20.05
CA ALA A 110 -44.83 14.01 -19.83
C ALA A 110 -45.39 13.86 -18.39
N GLU A 111 -44.80 14.54 -17.40
CA GLU A 111 -45.25 14.50 -16.00
C GLU A 111 -46.36 15.51 -15.70
N HIS A 112 -46.36 16.68 -16.37
CA HIS A 112 -47.29 17.77 -16.08
C HIS A 112 -48.19 18.22 -17.24
N GLY A 113 -48.02 17.64 -18.44
CA GLY A 113 -48.83 17.96 -19.63
C GLY A 113 -48.56 19.32 -20.27
N VAL A 114 -47.60 20.10 -19.73
CA VAL A 114 -47.22 21.44 -20.21
C VAL A 114 -45.70 21.59 -20.13
N ASP A 115 -45.06 22.24 -21.11
CA ASP A 115 -43.62 22.52 -21.04
C ASP A 115 -43.34 23.56 -19.94
N LEU A 116 -42.36 23.27 -19.07
CA LEU A 116 -41.90 24.20 -18.03
C LEU A 116 -41.48 25.56 -18.61
N LYS A 117 -41.00 25.61 -19.86
CA LYS A 117 -40.62 26.86 -20.54
C LYS A 117 -41.82 27.79 -20.77
N ASP A 118 -43.01 27.23 -20.91
CA ASP A 118 -44.26 27.96 -21.18
C ASP A 118 -44.93 28.47 -19.90
N LEU A 119 -44.49 28.01 -18.72
CA LEU A 119 -45.02 28.47 -17.45
C LEU A 119 -44.41 29.82 -17.00
N PRO A 120 -45.19 30.69 -16.32
CA PRO A 120 -44.67 31.88 -15.65
C PRO A 120 -43.52 31.56 -14.68
N ARG A 121 -42.53 32.46 -14.55
CA ARG A 121 -41.29 32.25 -13.77
C ARG A 121 -41.53 31.77 -12.33
N ASN A 122 -42.64 32.17 -11.73
CA ASN A 122 -43.01 31.88 -10.34
C ASN A 122 -43.51 30.43 -10.19
N LEU A 123 -44.25 29.93 -11.18
CA LEU A 123 -44.75 28.55 -11.25
C LEU A 123 -43.63 27.60 -11.69
N ARG A 124 -42.73 28.05 -12.58
CA ARG A 124 -41.52 27.29 -12.96
C ARG A 124 -40.70 26.82 -11.77
N LYS A 125 -40.55 27.65 -10.73
CA LYS A 125 -39.83 27.27 -9.50
C LYS A 125 -40.58 26.28 -8.62
N GLN A 126 -41.91 26.24 -8.69
CA GLN A 126 -42.75 25.32 -7.90
C GLN A 126 -42.86 23.94 -8.56
N PHE A 127 -42.84 23.88 -9.89
CA PHE A 127 -42.97 22.64 -10.68
C PHE A 127 -41.63 22.13 -11.24
N ALA A 128 -40.54 22.88 -11.11
CA ALA A 128 -39.22 22.31 -11.35
C ALA A 128 -38.97 21.21 -10.32
N PRO A 129 -38.77 19.95 -10.72
CA PRO A 129 -38.43 18.90 -9.79
C PRO A 129 -37.18 19.33 -9.02
N LYS A 130 -37.14 19.07 -7.71
CA LYS A 130 -35.90 19.24 -6.97
C LYS A 130 -34.89 18.28 -7.60
N ASP A 131 -33.68 18.76 -7.87
CA ASP A 131 -32.61 17.94 -8.44
C ASP A 131 -32.37 16.66 -7.62
N SER A 132 -32.65 16.69 -6.32
CA SER A 132 -32.62 15.52 -5.42
C SER A 132 -33.56 14.40 -5.85
N ASP A 133 -34.79 14.74 -6.20
CA ASP A 133 -35.87 13.79 -6.47
C ASP A 133 -35.68 13.19 -7.87
N GLY A 134 -35.22 14.00 -8.82
CA GLY A 134 -34.80 13.55 -10.14
C GLY A 134 -33.58 12.62 -10.07
N ALA A 135 -32.59 12.93 -9.22
CA ALA A 135 -31.43 12.08 -9.02
C ALA A 135 -31.79 10.74 -8.33
N GLU A 136 -32.71 10.75 -7.37
CA GLU A 136 -33.18 9.55 -6.70
C GLU A 136 -34.04 8.66 -7.62
N LYS A 137 -34.96 9.25 -8.39
CA LYS A 137 -35.70 8.56 -9.46
C LYS A 137 -34.74 7.98 -10.50
N ALA A 138 -33.75 8.75 -10.97
CA ALA A 138 -32.75 8.25 -11.91
C ALA A 138 -31.97 7.07 -11.34
N LYS A 139 -31.55 7.15 -10.07
CA LYS A 139 -30.80 6.08 -9.40
C LYS A 139 -31.60 4.77 -9.28
N ASN A 140 -32.92 4.86 -9.10
CA ASN A 140 -33.77 3.70 -8.88
C ASN A 140 -34.36 3.12 -10.18
N THR A 141 -34.50 3.93 -11.23
CA THR A 141 -35.21 3.55 -12.46
C THR A 141 -34.29 3.37 -13.66
N VAL A 142 -33.13 4.04 -13.70
CA VAL A 142 -32.21 3.96 -14.84
C VAL A 142 -31.21 2.84 -14.62
N LEU A 143 -31.28 1.83 -15.49
CA LEU A 143 -30.31 0.75 -15.51
C LEU A 143 -28.91 1.31 -15.84
N LYS A 144 -27.93 0.96 -15.01
CA LYS A 144 -26.54 1.36 -15.25
C LYS A 144 -26.01 0.62 -16.49
N ARG A 145 -25.41 1.36 -17.42
CA ARG A 145 -24.73 0.83 -18.61
C ARG A 145 -23.34 0.33 -18.24
N TRP A 146 -23.20 -0.95 -17.94
CA TRP A 146 -21.93 -1.57 -17.54
C TRP A 146 -21.62 -2.86 -18.30
N LEU A 147 -22.65 -3.58 -18.77
CA LEU A 147 -22.51 -4.81 -19.54
C LEU A 147 -21.92 -4.55 -20.93
N SER A 148 -22.35 -3.46 -21.59
CA SER A 148 -21.77 -3.00 -22.88
C SER A 148 -20.29 -2.62 -22.80
N GLU A 149 -19.78 -2.40 -21.59
CA GLU A 149 -18.37 -2.12 -21.36
C GLU A 149 -17.62 -3.37 -20.91
N LEU A 150 -18.25 -4.24 -20.11
CA LEU A 150 -17.64 -5.45 -19.58
C LEU A 150 -17.38 -6.51 -20.65
N LEU A 151 -18.37 -6.83 -21.49
CA LEU A 151 -18.29 -7.97 -22.41
C LEU A 151 -17.14 -7.81 -23.43
N PRO A 152 -16.96 -6.65 -24.09
CA PRO A 152 -15.82 -6.46 -25.00
C PRO A 152 -14.45 -6.52 -24.30
N ILE A 153 -14.38 -6.20 -23.00
CA ILE A 153 -13.13 -6.34 -22.22
C ILE A 153 -12.84 -7.81 -21.95
N LEU A 154 -13.87 -8.60 -21.58
CA LEU A 154 -13.73 -10.04 -21.35
C LEU A 154 -13.36 -10.79 -22.64
N ALA A 155 -13.91 -10.37 -23.78
CA ALA A 155 -13.57 -10.93 -25.09
C ALA A 155 -12.17 -10.52 -25.60
N GLY A 156 -11.54 -9.51 -25.00
CA GLY A 156 -10.27 -8.96 -25.46
C GLY A 156 -10.37 -7.98 -26.63
N ASP A 157 -11.60 -7.66 -27.08
CA ASP A 157 -11.87 -6.74 -28.19
C ASP A 157 -11.66 -5.27 -27.80
N LYS A 158 -11.69 -4.96 -26.50
CA LYS A 158 -11.60 -3.60 -25.97
C LYS A 158 -10.58 -3.48 -24.85
N VAL A 159 -9.76 -2.42 -24.93
CA VAL A 159 -8.88 -2.02 -23.84
C VAL A 159 -9.71 -1.59 -22.62
N GLY A 160 -9.48 -2.26 -21.50
CA GLY A 160 -10.07 -1.93 -20.22
C GLY A 160 -9.36 -2.66 -19.09
N TYR A 161 -9.74 -2.33 -17.86
CA TYR A 161 -9.17 -2.95 -16.67
C TYR A 161 -10.28 -3.26 -15.66
N LEU A 162 -10.28 -4.49 -15.18
CA LEU A 162 -11.26 -5.00 -14.21
C LEU A 162 -10.60 -5.12 -12.84
N ASN A 163 -11.33 -4.73 -11.80
CA ASN A 163 -10.89 -4.95 -10.43
C ASN A 163 -12.09 -5.18 -9.52
N PHE A 164 -12.07 -6.29 -8.79
CA PHE A 164 -13.05 -6.58 -7.77
C PHE A 164 -12.46 -6.26 -6.41
N SER A 165 -13.17 -5.48 -5.60
CA SER A 165 -12.70 -5.08 -4.26
C SER A 165 -13.73 -5.43 -3.19
N SER A 166 -13.23 -5.84 -2.02
CA SER A 166 -14.03 -6.14 -0.84
C SER A 166 -13.54 -5.26 0.31
N VAL A 167 -14.28 -4.20 0.62
CA VAL A 167 -13.84 -3.16 1.57
C VAL A 167 -14.76 -3.14 2.78
N LYS A 168 -14.17 -3.27 3.98
CA LYS A 168 -14.89 -3.05 5.24
C LYS A 168 -15.19 -1.56 5.39
N ARG A 169 -16.47 -1.23 5.49
CA ARG A 169 -16.98 0.12 5.72
C ARG A 169 -17.64 0.19 7.10
N ARG A 170 -17.52 1.34 7.74
CA ARG A 170 -18.20 1.63 9.00
C ARG A 170 -19.24 2.73 8.77
N ALA A 171 -20.48 2.48 9.17
CA ALA A 171 -21.54 3.47 9.21
C ALA A 171 -22.10 3.50 10.63
N GLY A 172 -21.73 4.54 11.39
CA GLY A 172 -21.98 4.60 12.83
C GLY A 172 -21.27 3.45 13.57
N GLU A 173 -22.03 2.66 14.31
CA GLU A 173 -21.53 1.49 15.04
C GLU A 173 -21.47 0.22 14.18
N LYS A 174 -22.17 0.19 13.03
CA LYS A 174 -22.22 -1.00 12.18
C LYS A 174 -21.04 -1.04 11.21
N THR A 175 -20.41 -2.21 11.12
CA THR A 175 -19.43 -2.52 10.08
C THR A 175 -20.09 -3.43 9.05
N TYR A 176 -19.98 -3.08 7.77
CA TYR A 176 -20.46 -3.90 6.66
C TYR A 176 -19.36 -4.06 5.61
N ILE A 177 -19.46 -5.11 4.81
CA ILE A 177 -18.54 -5.36 3.71
C ILE A 177 -19.19 -4.85 2.43
N GLN A 178 -18.51 -3.91 1.77
CA GLN A 178 -18.91 -3.42 0.47
C GLN A 178 -18.08 -4.14 -0.59
N LYS A 179 -18.73 -4.98 -1.39
CA LYS A 179 -18.15 -5.61 -2.57
C LYS A 179 -18.43 -4.76 -3.81
N THR A 180 -17.45 -4.59 -4.69
CA THR A 180 -17.58 -3.73 -5.87
C THR A 180 -16.71 -4.24 -6.99
N LEU A 181 -17.32 -4.52 -8.14
CA LEU A 181 -16.64 -4.71 -9.41
C LEU A 181 -16.44 -3.33 -10.04
N THR A 182 -15.19 -2.98 -10.36
CA THR A 182 -14.84 -1.72 -11.00
C THR A 182 -14.35 -2.02 -12.41
N ILE A 183 -15.07 -1.49 -13.40
CA ILE A 183 -14.74 -1.58 -14.82
C ILE A 183 -14.14 -0.23 -15.22
N SER A 184 -12.87 -0.22 -15.57
CA SER A 184 -12.14 0.98 -15.99
C SER A 184 -11.89 0.96 -17.48
N ILE A 185 -12.21 2.06 -18.16
CA ILE A 185 -12.10 2.20 -19.61
C ILE A 185 -11.44 3.54 -19.99
N PRO A 186 -10.82 3.61 -21.18
CA PRO A 186 -10.29 4.86 -21.71
C PRO A 186 -11.36 5.95 -21.80
N SER A 187 -10.96 7.20 -21.54
CA SER A 187 -11.83 8.37 -21.66
C SER A 187 -11.13 9.45 -22.48
N ASP A 188 -11.54 9.58 -23.74
CA ASP A 188 -10.94 10.55 -24.67
C ASP A 188 -11.45 11.99 -24.50
N ARG A 189 -12.28 12.25 -23.48
CA ARG A 189 -12.94 13.55 -23.35
C ARG A 189 -11.94 14.71 -23.25
N HIS A 190 -10.90 14.59 -22.44
CA HIS A 190 -9.92 15.67 -22.29
C HIS A 190 -8.86 15.65 -23.39
N THR A 191 -8.44 14.46 -23.82
CA THR A 191 -7.45 14.30 -24.90
C THR A 191 -8.00 14.82 -26.23
N SER A 192 -9.28 14.59 -26.54
CA SER A 192 -9.94 15.15 -27.73
C SER A 192 -10.02 16.68 -27.70
N VAL A 193 -10.29 17.28 -26.54
CA VAL A 193 -10.26 18.74 -26.36
C VAL A 193 -8.84 19.28 -26.55
N ALA A 194 -7.84 18.64 -25.96
CA ALA A 194 -6.44 19.02 -26.14
C ALA A 194 -6.02 18.93 -27.61
N ARG A 195 -6.37 17.84 -28.31
CA ARG A 195 -6.07 17.66 -29.74
C ARG A 195 -6.80 18.65 -30.65
N ALA A 196 -8.01 19.08 -30.27
CA ALA A 196 -8.78 20.05 -31.04
C ALA A 196 -8.29 21.51 -30.86
N ALA A 197 -7.54 21.78 -29.79
CA ALA A 197 -7.01 23.11 -29.52
C ALA A 197 -5.81 23.46 -30.39
N LYS A 198 -5.70 24.74 -30.76
CA LYS A 198 -4.54 25.24 -31.54
C LYS A 198 -3.23 25.10 -30.75
N THR A 199 -3.29 25.37 -29.46
CA THR A 199 -2.11 25.42 -28.58
C THR A 199 -2.51 24.99 -27.19
N ASN A 200 -1.68 24.14 -26.57
CA ASN A 200 -1.86 23.68 -25.21
C ASN A 200 -0.60 24.01 -24.40
N VAL A 201 -0.81 24.54 -23.20
CA VAL A 201 0.24 24.77 -22.19
C VAL A 201 -0.11 23.89 -21.00
N PHE A 202 0.70 22.88 -20.75
CA PHE A 202 0.54 21.98 -19.61
C PHE A 202 1.44 22.45 -18.47
N VAL A 203 0.84 22.79 -17.33
CA VAL A 203 1.52 23.29 -16.14
C VAL A 203 1.42 22.22 -15.06
N ASP A 204 2.52 21.52 -14.81
CA ASP A 204 2.57 20.47 -13.79
C ASP A 204 3.99 20.29 -13.24
N ALA A 205 4.10 20.07 -11.94
CA ALA A 205 5.38 19.86 -11.25
C ALA A 205 5.72 18.37 -11.00
N THR A 206 4.79 17.47 -11.29
CA THR A 206 4.84 16.03 -11.03
C THR A 206 4.73 15.17 -12.28
N LEU A 207 4.13 15.68 -13.36
CA LEU A 207 3.95 14.93 -14.60
C LEU A 207 5.22 15.01 -15.46
N SER A 208 5.73 13.85 -15.88
CA SER A 208 6.86 13.79 -16.81
C SER A 208 6.41 13.99 -18.26
N ARG A 209 7.34 14.39 -19.13
CA ARG A 209 7.09 14.51 -20.58
C ARG A 209 6.62 13.18 -21.17
N ASP A 210 7.25 12.08 -20.77
CA ASP A 210 6.98 10.76 -21.33
C ASP A 210 5.59 10.25 -20.88
N ASP A 211 5.22 10.51 -19.62
CA ASP A 211 3.88 10.17 -19.12
C ASP A 211 2.79 11.05 -19.78
N LEU A 212 3.07 12.33 -20.03
CA LEU A 212 2.14 13.21 -20.77
C LEU A 212 1.99 12.78 -22.24
N ALA A 213 3.09 12.40 -22.89
CA ALA A 213 3.07 11.91 -24.26
C ALA A 213 2.22 10.63 -24.39
N LEU A 214 2.39 9.71 -23.43
CA LEU A 214 1.57 8.51 -23.32
C LEU A 214 0.08 8.85 -23.13
N ILE A 215 -0.25 9.81 -22.26
CA ILE A 215 -1.61 10.31 -22.03
C ILE A 215 -2.24 10.90 -23.30
N LEU A 216 -1.47 11.68 -24.06
CA LEU A 216 -1.94 12.36 -25.27
C LEU A 216 -1.93 11.46 -26.50
N GLY A 217 -1.26 10.29 -26.44
CA GLY A 217 -1.05 9.39 -27.57
C GLY A 217 -0.16 10.03 -28.64
N CYS A 218 0.91 10.73 -28.24
CA CYS A 218 1.88 11.34 -29.13
C CYS A 218 3.32 10.98 -28.73
N GLU A 219 4.29 11.34 -29.56
CA GLU A 219 5.70 11.12 -29.25
C GLU A 219 6.24 12.15 -28.24
N PRO A 220 7.10 11.78 -27.27
CA PRO A 220 7.66 12.74 -26.31
C PRO A 220 8.36 13.94 -26.94
N LYS A 221 8.97 13.76 -28.13
CA LYS A 221 9.64 14.84 -28.88
C LYS A 221 8.68 15.92 -29.41
N GLU A 222 7.39 15.63 -29.48
CA GLU A 222 6.36 16.61 -29.89
C GLU A 222 5.98 17.56 -28.75
N ILE A 223 6.44 17.27 -27.53
CA ILE A 223 6.16 18.07 -26.34
C ILE A 223 7.42 18.87 -25.99
N GLU A 224 7.35 20.17 -26.26
CA GLU A 224 8.37 21.12 -25.82
C GLU A 224 8.29 21.34 -24.30
N VAL A 225 9.40 21.12 -23.61
CA VAL A 225 9.48 21.24 -22.15
C VAL A 225 10.22 22.49 -21.75
N ILE A 226 9.49 23.42 -21.13
CA ILE A 226 10.05 24.60 -20.50
C ILE A 226 10.19 24.32 -19.00
N ARG A 227 11.41 24.33 -18.49
CA ARG A 227 11.70 24.15 -17.06
C ARG A 227 12.69 25.18 -16.56
N GLN A 228 12.51 25.62 -15.31
CA GLN A 228 13.49 26.48 -14.65
C GLN A 228 14.77 25.66 -14.34
N ARG A 229 15.94 26.25 -14.59
CA ARG A 229 17.21 25.67 -14.15
C ARG A 229 17.19 25.55 -12.62
N GLN A 230 17.41 24.34 -12.10
CA GLN A 230 17.47 24.12 -10.66
C GLN A 230 18.66 24.88 -10.07
N THR A 231 18.39 25.77 -9.11
CA THR A 231 19.43 26.43 -8.32
C THR A 231 19.95 25.43 -7.29
N PRO A 232 21.28 25.25 -7.14
CA PRO A 232 21.83 24.45 -6.05
C PRO A 232 21.32 24.94 -4.70
N THR A 233 20.91 24.02 -3.83
CA THR A 233 20.48 24.30 -2.46
C THR A 233 21.49 23.71 -1.47
N PRO A 234 22.70 24.28 -1.35
CA PRO A 234 23.74 23.75 -0.45
C PRO A 234 23.34 23.83 1.03
N ASN A 235 22.34 24.64 1.34
CA ASN A 235 21.78 24.85 2.66
C ASN A 235 20.69 23.83 3.04
N LEU A 236 20.37 22.87 2.16
CA LEU A 236 19.37 21.83 2.39
C LEU A 236 20.03 20.48 2.61
N LYS A 237 19.88 19.93 3.81
CA LYS A 237 20.26 18.55 4.13
C LYS A 237 19.04 17.63 4.01
N VAL A 238 19.13 16.58 3.20
CA VAL A 238 18.09 15.55 3.11
C VAL A 238 18.63 14.27 3.71
N GLN A 239 18.08 13.86 4.85
CA GLN A 239 18.40 12.59 5.52
C GLN A 239 17.30 11.57 5.22
N GLN A 240 17.68 10.31 5.03
CA GLN A 240 16.76 9.24 4.72
C GLN A 240 16.91 8.07 5.69
N VAL A 241 15.83 7.72 6.37
CA VAL A 241 15.76 6.57 7.27
C VAL A 241 15.49 5.30 6.45
N ILE A 242 16.49 4.44 6.31
CA ILE A 242 16.48 3.33 5.34
C ILE A 242 15.98 1.99 5.92
N ASP A 243 15.85 1.88 7.23
CA ASP A 243 15.58 0.62 7.97
C ASP A 243 14.12 0.48 8.43
N MET A 244 13.22 1.36 7.99
CA MET A 244 11.80 1.39 8.42
C MET A 244 10.78 0.89 7.38
N LYS A 245 11.25 0.45 6.21
CA LYS A 245 10.42 0.05 5.06
C LYS A 245 9.52 1.19 4.55
N SER A 246 8.50 0.83 3.75
CA SER A 246 7.62 1.78 3.05
C SER A 246 6.68 2.62 3.94
N LEU A 247 6.35 2.19 5.17
CA LEU A 247 5.46 2.90 6.13
C LEU A 247 4.16 3.50 5.53
N GLY A 248 3.38 2.69 4.80
CA GLY A 248 2.09 3.12 4.23
C GLY A 248 0.97 3.43 5.24
N GLN A 249 -0.29 3.52 4.79
CA GLN A 249 -1.47 3.82 5.62
C GLN A 249 -1.83 2.73 6.65
N SER A 250 -1.26 1.53 6.48
CA SER A 250 -1.39 0.40 7.39
C SER A 250 -0.03 0.11 8.00
N ARG A 251 0.11 0.46 9.28
CA ARG A 251 1.36 0.31 10.05
C ARG A 251 1.13 -0.66 11.19
N GLY A 252 2.08 -1.56 11.41
CA GLY A 252 2.10 -2.42 12.60
C GLY A 252 2.42 -1.63 13.87
N LYS A 253 2.17 -2.23 15.05
CA LYS A 253 2.46 -1.60 16.36
C LYS A 253 3.91 -1.12 16.48
N GLN A 254 4.85 -1.93 15.97
CA GLN A 254 6.28 -1.57 15.98
C GLN A 254 6.55 -0.31 15.14
N GLN A 255 6.07 -0.26 13.90
CA GLN A 255 6.26 0.88 13.01
C GLN A 255 5.67 2.17 13.59
N LEU A 256 4.48 2.08 14.20
CA LEU A 256 3.86 3.21 14.90
C LEU A 256 4.75 3.71 16.03
N ARG A 257 5.22 2.81 16.91
CA ARG A 257 6.13 3.17 18.00
C ARG A 257 7.40 3.86 17.50
N GLN A 258 8.02 3.31 16.44
CA GLN A 258 9.27 3.85 15.90
C GLN A 258 9.07 5.24 15.30
N VAL A 259 8.00 5.45 14.53
CA VAL A 259 7.64 6.76 13.97
C VAL A 259 7.40 7.77 15.10
N GLU A 260 6.64 7.41 16.13
CA GLU A 260 6.39 8.29 17.27
C GLU A 260 7.65 8.63 18.06
N ALA A 261 8.59 7.68 18.18
CA ALA A 261 9.90 7.94 18.78
C ALA A 261 10.70 8.98 17.97
N ILE A 262 10.73 8.86 16.64
CA ILE A 262 11.38 9.85 15.75
C ILE A 262 10.70 11.22 15.89
N LYS A 263 9.37 11.27 15.85
CA LYS A 263 8.62 12.53 16.04
C LYS A 263 9.00 13.16 17.38
N LYS A 264 8.92 12.41 18.47
CA LYS A 264 9.22 12.89 19.83
C LYS A 264 10.65 13.39 19.99
N HIS A 265 11.63 12.76 19.33
CA HIS A 265 13.02 13.21 19.33
C HIS A 265 13.14 14.67 18.83
N TYR A 266 12.44 14.99 17.73
CA TYR A 266 12.49 16.31 17.10
C TYR A 266 11.45 17.32 17.61
N VAL A 267 10.49 16.91 18.45
CA VAL A 267 9.48 17.80 19.09
C VAL A 267 10.12 18.87 19.97
N SER A 268 11.34 18.65 20.47
CA SER A 268 12.11 19.66 21.21
C SER A 268 12.44 20.91 20.39
N ASN A 269 12.36 20.82 19.05
CA ASN A 269 12.57 21.94 18.14
C ASN A 269 11.21 22.47 17.62
N PRO A 270 10.78 23.68 18.01
CA PRO A 270 9.51 24.25 17.56
C PRO A 270 9.45 24.53 16.05
N ASP A 271 10.60 24.55 15.37
CA ASP A 271 10.72 24.73 13.92
C ASP A 271 10.60 23.38 13.16
N THR A 272 10.25 22.29 13.83
CA THR A 272 9.98 20.98 13.22
C THR A 272 8.50 20.81 12.90
N LYS A 273 8.20 20.37 11.67
CA LYS A 273 6.85 19.94 11.27
C LYS A 273 6.85 18.58 10.63
N VAL A 274 5.72 17.87 10.74
CA VAL A 274 5.57 16.51 10.21
C VAL A 274 4.48 16.45 9.16
N ILE A 275 4.78 15.87 8.00
CA ILE A 275 3.78 15.42 7.04
C ILE A 275 3.67 13.90 7.12
N ASP A 276 2.46 13.41 7.34
CA ASP A 276 2.14 11.98 7.39
C ASP A 276 0.84 11.70 6.61
N PHE A 277 0.37 10.46 6.54
CA PHE A 277 -0.96 10.18 6.00
C PHE A 277 -2.03 10.74 6.95
N LYS A 278 -3.12 11.28 6.39
CA LYS A 278 -4.27 11.85 7.13
C LYS A 278 -4.83 10.98 8.27
N LYS A 279 -4.63 9.66 8.21
CA LYS A 279 -5.05 8.71 9.24
C LYS A 279 -4.24 8.84 10.54
N PHE A 280 -3.03 9.40 10.46
CA PHE A 280 -2.11 9.57 11.58
C PHE A 280 -2.04 11.05 11.96
N ASP A 281 -1.76 11.31 13.23
CA ASP A 281 -1.57 12.66 13.73
C ASP A 281 -0.23 13.23 13.23
N GLY A 282 -0.33 14.24 12.37
CA GLY A 282 0.78 15.03 11.84
C GLY A 282 0.35 16.49 11.66
N ASP A 283 1.31 17.40 11.53
CA ASP A 283 1.04 18.82 11.29
C ASP A 283 0.45 19.08 9.89
N GLY A 284 0.70 18.16 8.95
CA GLY A 284 0.15 18.16 7.61
C GLY A 284 -0.06 16.74 7.07
N ALA A 285 -0.83 16.64 6.00
CA ALA A 285 -1.15 15.39 5.33
C ALA A 285 -0.54 15.28 3.93
N TRP A 286 -0.09 14.08 3.55
CA TRP A 286 0.25 13.78 2.16
C TRP A 286 -0.90 14.14 1.21
N TRP A 287 -0.54 14.66 0.02
CA TRP A 287 -1.43 15.18 -1.02
C TRP A 287 -2.23 16.45 -0.66
N VAL A 288 -2.32 16.81 0.62
CA VAL A 288 -2.98 18.05 1.07
C VAL A 288 -1.93 19.12 1.34
N ASP A 289 -1.01 18.87 2.27
CA ASP A 289 0.00 19.82 2.73
C ASP A 289 1.37 19.59 2.08
N SER A 290 1.58 18.41 1.50
CA SER A 290 2.73 18.17 0.63
C SER A 290 2.60 18.90 -0.72
N ARG A 291 1.41 19.42 -1.03
CA ARG A 291 1.05 20.15 -2.27
C ARG A 291 0.38 21.48 -1.92
N GLY A 292 0.39 22.45 -2.84
CA GLY A 292 -0.53 23.60 -2.85
C GLY A 292 -0.50 24.61 -1.69
N VAL A 293 0.08 24.31 -0.52
CA VAL A 293 -0.03 25.14 0.69
C VAL A 293 1.36 25.65 1.11
N ASN A 294 1.40 26.90 1.60
CA ASN A 294 2.61 27.61 2.02
C ASN A 294 2.78 27.69 3.55
N THR A 295 1.94 26.99 4.30
CA THR A 295 1.95 26.95 5.78
C THR A 295 3.28 26.44 6.34
N LEU A 296 4.01 25.64 5.56
CA LEU A 296 5.30 25.05 5.94
C LEU A 296 6.51 25.82 5.40
N ALA A 297 6.32 26.98 4.77
CA ALA A 297 7.40 27.71 4.09
C ALA A 297 8.48 28.29 5.04
N THR A 298 8.13 28.54 6.31
CA THR A 298 9.04 29.10 7.33
C THR A 298 9.68 28.03 8.20
N VAL A 299 9.22 26.78 8.11
CA VAL A 299 9.72 25.63 8.88
C VAL A 299 11.18 25.38 8.55
N LYS A 300 12.03 25.02 9.52
CA LYS A 300 13.45 24.70 9.24
C LYS A 300 13.71 23.21 9.15
N HIS A 301 12.88 22.40 9.81
CA HIS A 301 12.98 20.94 9.77
C HIS A 301 11.64 20.32 9.40
N LEU A 302 11.63 19.53 8.31
CA LEU A 302 10.44 18.81 7.87
C LEU A 302 10.66 17.30 7.96
N ILE A 303 9.75 16.59 8.61
CA ILE A 303 9.73 15.13 8.65
C ILE A 303 8.65 14.65 7.69
N LEU A 304 9.04 13.83 6.71
CA LEU A 304 8.13 13.25 5.72
C LEU A 304 8.01 11.75 5.98
N VAL A 305 6.84 11.29 6.45
CA VAL A 305 6.67 9.92 6.94
C VAL A 305 5.98 9.02 5.90
N GLY A 306 6.69 7.99 5.46
CA GLY A 306 6.19 6.94 4.58
C GLY A 306 6.27 7.25 3.08
N LYS A 307 6.07 6.20 2.28
CA LYS A 307 6.02 6.23 0.82
C LYS A 307 4.62 6.70 0.38
N PRO A 308 4.41 7.93 -0.14
CA PRO A 308 3.11 8.42 -0.54
C PRO A 308 2.64 7.78 -1.85
N CYS A 309 2.34 6.48 -1.79
CA CYS A 309 1.81 5.72 -2.90
C CYS A 309 0.28 5.84 -2.92
N PRO A 310 -0.32 6.36 -4.01
CA PRO A 310 -1.76 6.26 -4.23
C PRO A 310 -2.24 4.80 -4.25
N ASN A 311 -3.55 4.60 -4.34
CA ASN A 311 -4.11 3.26 -4.42
C ASN A 311 -3.51 2.51 -5.63
N ILE A 312 -2.77 1.42 -5.36
CA ILE A 312 -2.06 0.68 -6.40
C ILE A 312 -3.00 0.06 -7.45
N ALA A 313 -4.21 -0.34 -7.07
CA ALA A 313 -5.20 -0.87 -8.01
C ALA A 313 -5.74 0.24 -8.94
N GLU A 314 -5.85 1.47 -8.41
CA GLU A 314 -6.26 2.64 -9.20
C GLU A 314 -5.18 3.03 -10.20
N LEU A 315 -3.92 2.97 -9.77
CA LEU A 315 -2.71 3.18 -10.57
C LEU A 315 -2.55 2.11 -11.65
N ALA A 316 -2.76 0.84 -11.30
CA ALA A 316 -2.75 -0.28 -12.24
C ALA A 316 -3.82 -0.11 -13.32
N ALA A 317 -5.03 0.27 -12.92
CA ALA A 317 -6.12 0.57 -13.85
C ALA A 317 -5.82 1.77 -14.76
N GLU A 318 -5.24 2.84 -14.22
CA GLU A 318 -4.82 4.01 -15.01
C GLU A 318 -3.75 3.62 -16.04
N TRP A 319 -2.71 2.91 -15.61
CA TRP A 319 -1.62 2.49 -16.48
C TRP A 319 -2.11 1.52 -17.56
N ALA A 320 -2.92 0.52 -17.22
CA ALA A 320 -3.43 -0.48 -18.17
C ALA A 320 -4.32 0.17 -19.23
N VAL A 321 -5.23 1.07 -18.82
CA VAL A 321 -6.11 1.79 -19.73
C VAL A 321 -5.33 2.73 -20.66
N THR A 322 -4.23 3.32 -20.20
CA THR A 322 -3.43 4.26 -21.00
C THR A 322 -2.49 3.54 -21.96
N THR A 323 -1.91 2.42 -21.53
CA THR A 323 -0.90 1.68 -22.31
C THR A 323 -1.48 0.54 -23.14
N GLY A 324 -2.67 0.04 -22.80
CA GLY A 324 -3.22 -1.21 -23.31
C GLY A 324 -2.50 -2.46 -22.83
N LYS A 325 -1.63 -2.37 -21.81
CA LYS A 325 -0.79 -3.47 -21.32
C LYS A 325 -1.25 -3.97 -19.95
N SER A 326 -0.88 -5.21 -19.60
CA SER A 326 -1.08 -5.75 -18.24
C SER A 326 -0.03 -5.22 -17.26
N PRO A 327 -0.42 -4.74 -16.06
CA PRO A 327 0.52 -4.25 -15.06
C PRO A 327 1.22 -5.39 -14.30
N TYR A 328 0.83 -6.64 -14.55
CA TYR A 328 1.36 -7.85 -13.92
C TYR A 328 2.22 -8.63 -14.90
N LEU A 329 3.26 -9.28 -14.37
CA LEU A 329 4.04 -10.25 -15.13
C LEU A 329 3.20 -11.47 -15.46
N ASP A 330 3.38 -12.02 -16.66
CA ASP A 330 2.71 -13.26 -17.03
C ASP A 330 3.27 -14.40 -16.17
N THR A 331 2.36 -15.22 -15.64
CA THR A 331 2.72 -16.30 -14.70
C THR A 331 3.54 -17.40 -15.35
N THR A 332 3.61 -17.44 -16.68
CA THR A 332 4.41 -18.37 -17.49
C THR A 332 5.90 -18.01 -17.53
N GLU A 333 6.27 -16.75 -17.27
CA GLU A 333 7.68 -16.31 -17.23
C GLU A 333 8.33 -16.55 -15.85
N LEU A 334 7.52 -16.74 -14.81
CA LEU A 334 8.00 -16.93 -13.43
C LEU A 334 8.67 -18.28 -13.18
N ASP A 335 8.48 -19.26 -14.04
CA ASP A 335 9.03 -20.62 -13.86
C ASP A 335 10.47 -20.77 -14.38
N SER A 336 11.04 -19.74 -15.00
CA SER A 336 12.38 -19.80 -15.61
C SER A 336 13.52 -19.34 -14.71
N GLU A 337 13.24 -18.58 -13.63
CA GLU A 337 14.26 -18.14 -12.69
C GLU A 337 13.76 -18.24 -11.24
N THR A 338 14.31 -19.22 -10.52
CA THR A 338 14.32 -19.39 -9.06
C THR A 338 13.19 -20.23 -8.42
N THR A 339 13.30 -21.56 -8.49
CA THR A 339 12.72 -22.43 -7.45
C THR A 339 13.49 -23.74 -7.28
N THR A 340 14.39 -23.80 -6.29
CA THR A 340 14.92 -25.05 -5.71
C THR A 340 14.30 -25.39 -4.35
N ASN A 341 13.22 -24.74 -3.92
CA ASN A 341 12.56 -25.07 -2.66
C ASN A 341 11.03 -25.19 -2.84
N GLU A 342 10.56 -26.43 -2.93
CA GLU A 342 9.15 -26.83 -3.10
C GLU A 342 8.25 -26.63 -1.86
N GLN A 343 8.69 -25.89 -0.83
CA GLN A 343 7.94 -25.79 0.43
C GLN A 343 7.22 -24.45 0.68
N GLU A 344 7.24 -23.51 -0.27
CA GLU A 344 6.46 -22.25 -0.17
C GLU A 344 5.09 -22.30 -0.91
N ALA A 345 4.63 -23.49 -1.31
CA ALA A 345 3.41 -23.67 -2.13
C ALA A 345 2.07 -23.34 -1.44
N THR A 346 2.05 -22.93 -0.17
CA THR A 346 0.83 -22.52 0.56
C THR A 346 0.77 -21.05 0.94
N SER A 347 1.73 -20.22 0.51
CA SER A 347 1.62 -18.77 0.59
C SER A 347 1.16 -18.20 -0.75
N GLN A 348 -0.09 -17.75 -0.81
CA GLN A 348 -0.71 -16.94 -1.86
C GLN A 348 0.30 -16.36 -2.87
N LYS A 349 0.27 -16.86 -4.12
CA LYS A 349 1.13 -16.43 -5.25
C LYS A 349 0.92 -14.92 -5.44
N ARG A 350 1.72 -14.09 -4.76
CA ARG A 350 1.66 -12.63 -4.91
C ARG A 350 2.10 -12.32 -6.33
N GLU A 351 1.16 -11.93 -7.17
CA GLU A 351 1.44 -11.49 -8.53
C GLU A 351 2.48 -10.36 -8.49
N LYS A 352 3.54 -10.53 -9.28
CA LYS A 352 4.61 -9.55 -9.40
C LYS A 352 4.22 -8.52 -10.48
N PHE A 353 4.47 -7.25 -10.18
CA PHE A 353 4.28 -6.17 -11.14
C PHE A 353 5.36 -6.18 -12.22
N THR A 354 5.02 -5.70 -13.41
CA THR A 354 6.01 -5.48 -14.48
C THR A 354 6.99 -4.37 -14.09
N PRO A 355 8.27 -4.44 -14.52
CA PRO A 355 9.24 -3.37 -14.29
C PRO A 355 8.77 -1.99 -14.79
N GLU A 356 8.06 -1.94 -15.92
CA GLU A 356 7.53 -0.72 -16.51
C GLU A 356 6.46 -0.07 -15.63
N PHE A 357 5.55 -0.89 -15.08
CA PHE A 357 4.53 -0.40 -14.16
C PHE A 357 5.16 0.06 -12.84
N SER A 358 6.10 -0.72 -12.28
CA SER A 358 6.83 -0.33 -11.07
C SER A 358 7.57 1.00 -11.26
N ALA A 359 8.29 1.18 -12.37
CA ALA A 359 8.98 2.42 -12.69
C ALA A 359 8.01 3.60 -12.83
N TRP A 360 6.83 3.39 -13.42
CA TRP A 360 5.78 4.41 -13.53
C TRP A 360 5.24 4.84 -12.16
N VAL A 361 4.96 3.87 -11.28
CA VAL A 361 4.53 4.14 -9.90
C VAL A 361 5.62 4.89 -9.12
N ASP A 362 6.87 4.44 -9.24
CA ASP A 362 8.00 5.03 -8.52
C ASP A 362 8.28 6.47 -8.96
N ARG A 363 8.08 6.82 -10.26
CA ARG A 363 8.12 8.22 -10.71
C ARG A 363 7.07 9.08 -10.01
N LYS A 364 5.82 8.62 -9.92
CA LYS A 364 4.73 9.35 -9.25
C LYS A 364 5.00 9.55 -7.75
N VAL A 365 5.53 8.52 -7.08
CA VAL A 365 5.93 8.60 -5.67
C VAL A 365 7.08 9.59 -5.48
N THR A 366 8.15 9.46 -6.26
CA THR A 366 9.34 10.32 -6.19
C THR A 366 8.96 11.79 -6.41
N ALA A 367 8.13 12.05 -7.41
CA ALA A 367 7.63 13.39 -7.69
C ALA A 367 6.83 13.97 -6.51
N THR A 368 6.00 13.16 -5.85
CA THR A 368 5.24 13.57 -4.65
C THR A 368 6.15 13.85 -3.46
N ILE A 369 7.18 13.04 -3.22
CA ILE A 369 8.18 13.29 -2.17
C ILE A 369 8.96 14.58 -2.47
N ASN A 370 9.38 14.79 -3.72
CA ASN A 370 10.09 16.00 -4.14
C ASN A 370 9.24 17.27 -3.96
N GLN A 371 7.92 17.21 -4.20
CA GLN A 371 7.03 18.31 -3.86
C GLN A 371 6.97 18.59 -2.35
N GLY A 372 6.98 17.54 -1.53
CA GLY A 372 7.09 17.61 -0.07
C GLY A 372 8.38 18.28 0.38
N ILE A 373 9.54 17.85 -0.14
CA ILE A 373 10.85 18.48 0.11
C ILE A 373 10.82 19.96 -0.29
N GLY A 374 10.22 20.26 -1.44
CA GLY A 374 10.07 21.62 -1.96
C GLY A 374 9.28 22.57 -1.07
N ARG A 375 8.52 22.07 -0.07
CA ARG A 375 7.76 22.91 0.87
C ARG A 375 8.66 23.83 1.71
N LEU A 376 9.89 23.41 1.98
CA LEU A 376 10.87 24.24 2.71
C LEU A 376 11.40 25.45 1.90
N ARG A 377 11.20 25.45 0.57
CA ARG A 377 11.64 26.52 -0.34
C ARG A 377 13.11 26.89 -0.16
N ALA A 378 13.97 25.88 -0.02
CA ALA A 378 15.38 26.06 0.31
C ALA A 378 16.14 27.02 -0.62
N ASN A 379 15.76 27.03 -1.91
CA ASN A 379 16.30 27.94 -2.92
C ASN A 379 16.04 29.43 -2.64
N ARG A 380 15.04 29.76 -1.81
CA ARG A 380 14.72 31.15 -1.40
C ARG A 380 15.29 31.52 -0.03
N ARG A 381 15.92 30.56 0.66
CA ARG A 381 16.37 30.69 2.06
C ARG A 381 17.83 30.29 2.22
N LEU A 382 18.68 30.75 1.30
CA LEU A 382 20.10 30.36 1.24
C LEU A 382 20.90 30.69 2.51
N SER A 383 20.44 31.65 3.32
CA SER A 383 21.03 32.01 4.62
C SER A 383 20.67 31.05 5.76
N GLU A 384 19.70 30.15 5.57
CA GLU A 384 19.18 29.26 6.60
C GLU A 384 19.58 27.82 6.34
N GLN A 385 20.01 27.11 7.38
CA GLN A 385 20.24 25.67 7.33
C GLN A 385 18.91 24.94 7.50
N LEU A 386 18.56 24.14 6.50
CA LEU A 386 17.28 23.43 6.40
C LEU A 386 17.53 21.93 6.38
N THR A 387 16.67 21.19 7.05
CA THR A 387 16.75 19.72 7.08
C THR A 387 15.42 19.10 6.68
N VAL A 388 15.48 18.05 5.88
CA VAL A 388 14.37 17.14 5.65
C VAL A 388 14.76 15.75 6.12
N THR A 389 13.93 15.13 6.95
CA THR A 389 14.07 13.73 7.34
C THR A 389 12.99 12.91 6.64
N LEU A 390 13.39 12.13 5.65
CA LEU A 390 12.54 11.18 4.94
C LEU A 390 12.49 9.88 5.74
N VAL A 391 11.31 9.48 6.19
CA VAL A 391 11.11 8.19 6.87
C VAL A 391 10.50 7.21 5.87
N THR A 392 11.33 6.73 4.95
CA THR A 392 10.96 5.75 3.92
C THR A 392 12.22 5.16 3.26
N ASP A 393 12.15 3.90 2.87
CA ASP A 393 13.14 3.18 2.07
C ASP A 393 13.03 3.44 0.56
N HIS A 394 12.13 4.32 0.11
CA HIS A 394 11.93 4.61 -1.30
C HIS A 394 13.18 5.22 -1.95
N GLN A 395 13.62 4.67 -3.07
CA GLN A 395 14.78 5.18 -3.79
C GLN A 395 14.50 6.58 -4.36
N MET A 396 15.37 7.53 -4.04
CA MET A 396 15.24 8.92 -4.48
C MET A 396 16.08 9.20 -5.72
N ASP A 397 15.64 10.17 -6.52
CA ASP A 397 16.33 10.70 -7.71
C ASP A 397 17.37 11.81 -7.38
N ARG A 398 17.66 11.99 -6.10
CA ARG A 398 18.56 13.01 -5.57
C ARG A 398 19.41 12.45 -4.45
N GLU A 399 20.51 13.14 -4.16
CA GLU A 399 21.39 12.78 -3.07
C GLU A 399 20.66 12.88 -1.71
N THR A 400 20.72 11.79 -0.95
CA THR A 400 20.23 11.69 0.42
C THR A 400 21.33 11.13 1.32
N THR A 401 21.37 11.57 2.58
CA THR A 401 22.23 10.97 3.60
C THR A 401 21.49 9.80 4.24
N PRO A 402 21.86 8.54 3.98
CA PRO A 402 21.23 7.40 4.62
C PRO A 402 21.56 7.40 6.11
N ILE A 403 20.55 7.18 6.95
CA ILE A 403 20.65 7.05 8.40
C ILE A 403 19.77 5.87 8.86
N LYS A 404 20.13 5.23 9.97
CA LYS A 404 19.22 4.30 10.63
C LYS A 404 18.28 5.03 11.58
N ALA A 405 17.13 4.43 11.87
CA ALA A 405 16.22 4.95 12.88
C ALA A 405 16.90 5.03 14.25
N SER A 406 17.76 4.07 14.56
CA SER A 406 18.57 4.01 15.79
C SER A 406 19.59 5.14 15.91
N ASP A 407 20.09 5.69 14.79
CA ASP A 407 21.01 6.83 14.78
C ASP A 407 20.30 8.15 15.16
N ILE A 408 18.97 8.22 15.00
CA ILE A 408 18.16 9.34 15.47
C ILE A 408 17.92 9.20 16.97
N THR A 409 17.33 8.08 17.38
CA THR A 409 17.03 7.80 18.79
C THR A 409 16.90 6.29 19.02
N ILE A 410 17.40 5.80 20.15
CA ILE A 410 17.40 4.37 20.47
C ILE A 410 15.96 3.81 20.52
N GLU A 411 15.00 4.62 20.94
CA GLU A 411 13.58 4.27 21.02
C GLU A 411 12.95 3.97 19.65
N ALA A 412 13.55 4.49 18.57
CA ALA A 412 13.14 4.25 17.19
C ALA A 412 13.77 2.99 16.57
N ALA A 413 14.77 2.39 17.20
CA ALA A 413 15.37 1.13 16.76
C ALA A 413 14.36 -0.04 16.82
N GLY A 414 14.61 -1.12 16.07
CA GLY A 414 13.83 -2.35 16.21
C GLY A 414 13.98 -2.98 17.60
N LYS A 415 13.04 -3.81 18.07
CA LYS A 415 13.15 -4.45 19.41
C LYS A 415 14.49 -5.18 19.60
N VAL A 416 14.87 -5.99 18.60
CA VAL A 416 16.14 -6.73 18.59
C VAL A 416 17.33 -5.78 18.65
N GLU A 417 17.33 -4.75 17.81
CA GLU A 417 18.40 -3.75 17.76
C GLU A 417 18.51 -2.95 19.08
N GLN A 418 17.39 -2.63 19.74
CA GLN A 418 17.42 -1.99 21.07
C GLN A 418 18.15 -2.86 22.09
N VAL A 419 17.89 -4.17 22.07
CA VAL A 419 18.56 -5.11 22.97
C VAL A 419 20.05 -5.22 22.62
N GLU A 420 20.40 -5.28 21.33
CA GLU A 420 21.82 -5.27 20.91
C GLU A 420 22.56 -4.01 21.39
N LEU A 421 21.93 -2.84 21.25
CA LEU A 421 22.48 -1.56 21.72
C LEU A 421 22.60 -1.53 23.26
N ALA A 422 21.59 -2.02 23.98
CA ALA A 422 21.62 -2.12 25.43
C ALA A 422 22.70 -3.10 25.92
N ILE A 423 22.90 -4.22 25.22
CA ILE A 423 23.99 -5.18 25.50
C ILE A 423 25.34 -4.50 25.31
N LYS A 424 25.55 -3.80 24.18
CA LYS A 424 26.79 -3.05 23.92
C LYS A 424 27.05 -2.02 25.03
N ALA A 425 26.04 -1.25 25.42
CA ALA A 425 26.14 -0.28 26.50
C ALA A 425 26.44 -0.95 27.85
N ALA A 426 25.78 -2.05 28.19
CA ALA A 426 26.00 -2.78 29.43
C ALA A 426 27.43 -3.36 29.53
N VAL A 427 27.96 -3.88 28.43
CA VAL A 427 29.36 -4.36 28.36
C VAL A 427 30.34 -3.21 28.58
N VAL A 428 30.12 -2.05 27.96
CA VAL A 428 30.96 -0.85 28.16
C VAL A 428 30.90 -0.39 29.62
N THR A 429 29.70 -0.33 30.22
CA THR A 429 29.52 0.06 31.63
C THR A 429 30.24 -0.89 32.58
N LEU A 430 30.14 -2.21 32.37
CA LEU A 430 30.85 -3.20 33.20
C LEU A 430 32.36 -3.08 33.04
N HIS A 431 32.84 -2.85 31.81
CA HIS A 431 34.26 -2.65 31.55
C HIS A 431 34.80 -1.37 32.22
N GLN A 432 34.07 -0.25 32.12
CA GLN A 432 34.40 1.01 32.79
C GLN A 432 34.36 0.88 34.33
N ALA A 433 33.52 0.01 34.86
CA ALA A 433 33.48 -0.34 36.28
C ALA A 433 34.65 -1.26 36.72
N GLY A 434 35.65 -1.49 35.87
CA GLY A 434 36.85 -2.25 36.17
C GLY A 434 36.65 -3.77 36.17
N LYS A 435 35.53 -4.27 35.64
CA LYS A 435 35.28 -5.72 35.56
C LYS A 435 36.15 -6.37 34.50
N SER A 436 36.82 -7.46 34.90
CA SER A 436 37.59 -8.30 34.00
C SER A 436 36.68 -9.09 33.04
N ARG A 437 37.22 -9.55 31.90
CA ARG A 437 36.48 -10.35 30.91
C ARG A 437 35.72 -11.53 31.53
N LYS A 438 36.29 -12.18 32.55
CA LYS A 438 35.67 -13.33 33.25
C LYS A 438 34.48 -12.92 34.14
N GLU A 439 34.42 -11.67 34.57
CA GLU A 439 33.34 -11.13 35.39
C GLU A 439 32.19 -10.53 34.58
N ILE A 440 32.43 -10.19 33.30
CA ILE A 440 31.38 -9.75 32.35
C ILE A 440 30.59 -10.99 31.89
N THR A 441 29.73 -11.49 32.78
CA THR A 441 28.89 -12.66 32.54
C THR A 441 27.57 -12.28 31.87
N GLN A 442 26.96 -13.23 31.16
CA GLN A 442 25.61 -13.06 30.58
C GLN A 442 24.58 -12.65 31.65
N LYS A 443 24.70 -13.21 32.86
CA LYS A 443 23.86 -12.86 34.01
C LYS A 443 24.03 -11.41 34.47
N ALA A 444 25.26 -10.89 34.46
CA ALA A 444 25.54 -9.50 34.79
C ALA A 444 24.97 -8.54 33.73
N ILE A 445 25.11 -8.88 32.45
CA ILE A 445 24.54 -8.10 31.33
C ILE A 445 23.01 -8.13 31.38
N ALA A 446 22.41 -9.30 31.56
CA ALA A 446 20.96 -9.49 31.69
C ALA A 446 20.37 -8.59 32.78
N LYS A 447 21.04 -8.50 33.94
CA LYS A 447 20.64 -7.64 35.05
C LYS A 447 20.66 -6.14 34.70
N ILE A 448 21.62 -5.68 33.90
CA ILE A 448 21.72 -4.28 33.48
C ILE A 448 20.69 -3.95 32.39
N VAL A 449 20.51 -4.85 31.42
CA VAL A 449 19.59 -4.67 30.29
C VAL A 449 18.12 -4.85 30.72
N GLY A 450 17.86 -5.59 31.80
CA GLY A 450 16.51 -5.84 32.31
C GLY A 450 15.77 -6.95 31.55
N VAL A 451 16.50 -7.92 31.00
CA VAL A 451 15.96 -9.09 30.28
C VAL A 451 16.49 -10.40 30.86
N SER A 452 15.91 -11.54 30.49
CA SER A 452 16.36 -12.84 30.98
C SER A 452 17.75 -13.21 30.45
N GLN A 453 18.52 -14.00 31.22
CA GLN A 453 19.81 -14.52 30.76
C GLN A 453 19.66 -15.38 29.50
N GLY A 454 18.60 -16.18 29.41
CA GLY A 454 18.28 -16.99 28.24
C GLY A 454 17.96 -16.15 26.99
N TYR A 455 17.47 -14.92 27.15
CA TYR A 455 17.32 -14.00 26.03
C TYR A 455 18.68 -13.41 25.59
N ILE A 456 19.56 -13.08 26.55
CA ILE A 456 20.92 -12.61 26.27
C ILE A 456 21.78 -13.68 25.58
N SER A 457 21.62 -14.96 25.91
CA SER A 457 22.40 -16.04 25.31
C SER A 457 22.18 -16.16 23.79
N ARG A 458 21.03 -15.71 23.27
CA ARG A 458 20.71 -15.62 21.84
C ARG A 458 21.65 -14.67 21.08
N PHE A 459 22.26 -13.70 21.77
CA PHE A 459 23.22 -12.73 21.22
C PHE A 459 24.68 -13.17 21.40
N ARG A 460 24.96 -14.47 21.54
CA ARG A 460 26.31 -15.01 21.81
C ARG A 460 27.37 -14.49 20.84
N LYS A 461 27.09 -14.45 19.53
CA LYS A 461 28.03 -13.94 18.51
C LYS A 461 28.42 -12.48 18.77
N LEU A 462 27.43 -11.64 19.09
CA LEU A 462 27.66 -10.24 19.45
C LEU A 462 28.51 -10.13 20.74
N LEU A 463 28.14 -10.88 21.78
CA LEU A 463 28.88 -10.89 23.06
C LEU A 463 30.33 -11.34 22.88
N GLN A 464 30.56 -12.38 22.09
CA GLN A 464 31.90 -12.89 21.83
C GLN A 464 32.75 -11.84 21.11
N THR A 465 32.20 -11.22 20.07
CA THR A 465 32.85 -10.12 19.35
C THR A 465 33.21 -8.95 20.29
N LEU A 466 32.28 -8.53 21.15
CA LEU A 466 32.50 -7.44 22.10
C LEU A 466 33.57 -7.81 23.14
N LEU A 467 33.55 -9.02 23.68
CA LEU A 467 34.54 -9.47 24.67
C LEU A 467 35.93 -9.70 24.07
N ASP A 468 36.00 -10.12 22.80
CA ASP A 468 37.26 -10.32 22.06
C ASP A 468 37.93 -8.98 21.73
N THR A 469 37.16 -7.97 21.34
CA THR A 469 37.69 -6.61 21.11
C THR A 469 38.27 -5.98 22.39
N LEU A 470 37.64 -6.21 23.54
CA LEU A 470 38.11 -5.74 24.85
C LEU A 470 39.43 -6.40 25.32
N SER A 471 39.82 -7.55 24.75
CA SER A 471 41.08 -8.23 25.05
C SER A 471 42.28 -7.77 24.22
N SER A 472 42.09 -6.88 23.22
CA SER A 472 43.18 -6.42 22.36
C SER A 472 44.04 -5.33 23.01
N LYS A 473 44.79 -5.72 24.05
CA LYS A 473 46.08 -5.09 24.35
C LYS A 473 47.20 -6.10 24.02
N SER A 474 47.96 -5.78 22.96
CA SER A 474 49.27 -6.31 22.56
C SER A 474 49.37 -7.65 21.78
N ASN A 475 50.06 -7.52 20.63
CA ASN A 475 50.93 -8.43 19.87
C ASN A 475 50.38 -9.67 19.11
N ASN A 476 50.57 -9.61 17.79
CA ASN A 476 50.89 -10.66 16.81
C ASN A 476 50.56 -12.11 17.18
N SER A 477 49.63 -12.72 16.42
CA SER A 477 49.92 -13.96 15.69
C SER A 477 48.85 -14.26 14.64
N VAL A 478 49.32 -14.87 13.56
CA VAL A 478 48.62 -15.32 12.36
C VAL A 478 47.95 -16.67 12.60
N GLY A 479 46.77 -16.89 11.98
CA GLY A 479 46.09 -18.19 11.82
C GLY A 479 45.25 -18.60 13.03
N THR A 480 44.01 -19.10 12.91
CA THR A 480 43.37 -19.88 11.84
C THR A 480 41.86 -19.61 11.84
N SER A 481 41.31 -19.30 10.68
CA SER A 481 39.87 -19.38 10.42
C SER A 481 39.48 -20.84 10.31
N ASN A 482 39.06 -21.45 11.43
CA ASN A 482 38.22 -22.64 11.36
C ASN A 482 36.78 -22.15 11.22
N ASP A 483 36.33 -22.11 9.96
CA ASP A 483 34.91 -22.10 9.63
C ASP A 483 34.31 -23.43 10.11
N MET A 484 33.88 -23.46 11.37
CA MET A 484 33.03 -24.51 11.89
C MET A 484 31.61 -24.11 11.48
N GLU A 485 31.11 -24.71 10.38
CA GLU A 485 29.70 -24.66 10.01
C GLU A 485 28.87 -25.03 11.23
N CYS A 486 28.11 -24.06 11.74
CA CYS A 486 27.34 -24.18 12.96
C CYS A 486 25.89 -24.45 12.55
N ASP A 487 25.45 -25.70 12.71
CA ASP A 487 24.10 -26.15 12.41
C ASP A 487 23.09 -25.49 13.37
N GLY A 488 22.50 -24.38 12.93
CA GLY A 488 21.66 -23.50 13.76
C GLY A 488 20.43 -24.19 14.36
N PHE A 489 20.04 -25.35 13.86
CA PHE A 489 18.96 -26.16 14.41
C PHE A 489 19.37 -26.85 15.72
N SER A 490 20.53 -27.53 15.73
CA SER A 490 21.05 -28.22 16.92
C SER A 490 21.32 -27.26 18.07
N ASP A 491 21.84 -26.07 17.76
CA ASP A 491 22.10 -25.03 18.74
C ASP A 491 20.80 -24.45 19.32
N LEU A 492 19.76 -24.27 18.49
CA LEU A 492 18.47 -23.77 18.97
C LEU A 492 17.82 -24.76 19.93
N VAL A 493 17.86 -26.06 19.60
CA VAL A 493 17.37 -27.14 20.47
C VAL A 493 18.11 -27.12 21.81
N ALA A 494 19.44 -27.11 21.80
CA ALA A 494 20.25 -27.09 23.02
C ALA A 494 19.99 -25.86 23.90
N ASN A 495 19.81 -24.69 23.29
CA ASN A 495 19.51 -23.45 24.02
C ASN A 495 18.09 -23.46 24.63
N THR A 496 17.11 -24.05 23.93
CA THR A 496 15.76 -24.22 24.47
C THR A 496 15.75 -25.22 25.62
N GLU A 497 16.49 -26.33 25.52
CA GLU A 497 16.65 -27.25 26.65
C GLU A 497 17.23 -26.55 27.88
N LEU A 498 18.28 -25.73 27.70
CA LEU A 498 18.87 -24.97 28.79
C LEU A 498 17.92 -23.92 29.38
N ALA A 499 17.14 -23.24 28.55
CA ALA A 499 16.17 -22.26 29.01
C ALA A 499 15.08 -22.91 29.88
N PHE A 500 14.57 -24.08 29.47
CA PHE A 500 13.50 -24.77 30.19
C PHE A 500 14.00 -25.69 31.32
N ALA A 501 15.31 -25.90 31.46
CA ALA A 501 15.89 -26.62 32.58
C ALA A 501 15.71 -25.88 33.91
N ASP A 502 15.79 -24.54 33.91
CA ASP A 502 15.94 -23.71 35.12
C ASP A 502 14.77 -22.72 35.37
N THR A 503 13.73 -22.76 34.55
CA THR A 503 12.61 -21.80 34.65
C THR A 503 11.59 -22.14 35.75
N GLY A 504 11.11 -21.08 36.42
CA GLY A 504 10.06 -21.07 37.45
C GLY A 504 8.68 -21.56 36.99
N PRO A 505 7.60 -21.29 37.74
CA PRO A 505 6.28 -21.88 37.50
C PRO A 505 5.72 -21.59 36.08
N PRO A 506 4.80 -22.42 35.57
CA PRO A 506 4.30 -22.35 34.20
C PRO A 506 3.90 -20.97 33.64
N PRO A 507 3.29 -20.03 34.40
CA PRO A 507 2.91 -18.71 33.88
C PRO A 507 4.09 -17.87 33.40
N GLU A 508 5.26 -18.04 34.02
CA GLU A 508 6.48 -17.29 33.68
C GLU A 508 7.11 -17.76 32.37
N ARG A 509 6.71 -18.95 31.88
CA ARG A 509 7.26 -19.57 30.65
C ARG A 509 6.48 -19.20 29.39
N ILE A 510 5.25 -18.69 29.52
CA ILE A 510 4.37 -18.37 28.39
C ILE A 510 5.01 -17.35 27.42
N PRO A 511 5.63 -16.24 27.88
CA PRO A 511 6.26 -15.29 26.98
C PRO A 511 7.42 -15.92 26.18
N ASP A 512 8.23 -16.76 26.83
CA ASP A 512 9.35 -17.44 26.17
C ASP A 512 8.87 -18.44 25.11
N ILE A 513 7.74 -19.12 25.34
CA ILE A 513 7.11 -20.04 24.38
C ILE A 513 6.54 -19.27 23.20
N GLN A 514 5.83 -18.16 23.44
CA GLN A 514 5.27 -17.33 22.37
C GLN A 514 6.36 -16.73 21.50
N ASP A 515 7.42 -16.18 22.09
CA ASP A 515 8.56 -15.63 21.36
C ASP A 515 9.27 -16.72 20.53
N LEU A 516 9.42 -17.93 21.08
CA LEU A 516 10.07 -19.03 20.37
C LEU A 516 9.23 -19.51 19.17
N PHE A 517 7.96 -19.85 19.39
CA PHE A 517 7.12 -20.49 18.38
C PHE A 517 6.51 -19.51 17.38
N LEU A 518 6.16 -18.29 17.79
CA LEU A 518 5.46 -17.32 16.95
C LEU A 518 6.39 -16.29 16.31
N GLU A 519 7.52 -15.97 16.94
CA GLU A 519 8.46 -14.99 16.40
C GLU A 519 9.71 -15.66 15.81
N MET A 520 10.36 -16.58 16.53
CA MET A 520 11.69 -17.10 16.12
C MET A 520 11.66 -18.20 15.06
N LEU A 521 10.87 -19.26 15.26
CA LEU A 521 10.82 -20.37 14.29
C LEU A 521 10.45 -19.92 12.86
N PRO A 522 9.49 -18.99 12.67
CA PRO A 522 9.20 -18.43 11.35
C PRO A 522 10.35 -17.62 10.75
N ILE A 523 11.11 -16.87 11.56
CA ILE A 523 12.27 -16.08 11.10
C ILE A 523 13.40 -17.01 10.65
N LEU A 524 13.63 -18.09 11.38
CA LEU A 524 14.67 -19.08 11.07
C LEU A 524 14.22 -20.12 10.04
N ARG A 525 12.97 -20.04 9.55
CA ARG A 525 12.37 -21.02 8.64
C ARG A 525 12.44 -22.46 9.16
N ILE A 526 12.32 -22.62 10.47
CA ILE A 526 12.33 -23.92 11.13
C ILE A 526 10.88 -24.36 11.35
N ASP A 527 10.54 -25.57 10.93
CA ASP A 527 9.22 -26.14 11.16
C ASP A 527 8.96 -26.33 12.68
N PRO A 528 7.88 -25.77 13.24
CA PRO A 528 7.58 -25.89 14.66
C PRO A 528 7.36 -27.32 15.14
N GLY A 529 6.80 -28.19 14.30
CA GLY A 529 6.58 -29.60 14.63
C GLY A 529 7.88 -30.37 14.71
N GLN A 530 8.78 -30.16 13.76
CA GLN A 530 10.13 -30.75 13.74
C GLN A 530 10.97 -30.25 14.92
N PHE A 531 10.91 -28.95 15.21
CA PHE A 531 11.61 -28.35 16.34
C PHE A 531 11.11 -28.90 17.68
N PHE A 532 9.78 -28.95 17.88
CA PHE A 532 9.20 -29.48 19.11
C PHE A 532 9.59 -30.95 19.36
N LYS A 533 9.58 -31.78 18.30
CA LYS A 533 9.99 -33.19 18.38
C LYS A 533 11.47 -33.39 18.70
N ALA A 534 12.32 -32.40 18.40
CA ALA A 534 13.75 -32.46 18.69
C ALA A 534 14.08 -32.10 20.16
N LEU A 535 13.12 -31.53 20.90
CA LEU A 535 13.25 -31.26 22.33
C LEU A 535 13.11 -32.56 23.15
N SER A 536 13.67 -32.56 24.35
CA SER A 536 13.49 -33.61 25.34
C SER A 536 12.04 -33.70 25.80
N VAL A 537 11.59 -34.90 26.15
CA VAL A 537 10.22 -35.15 26.64
C VAL A 537 9.87 -34.24 27.82
N ASN A 538 10.84 -33.97 28.71
CA ASN A 538 10.65 -33.07 29.85
C ASN A 538 10.39 -31.62 29.41
N THR A 539 11.15 -31.12 28.44
CA THR A 539 10.97 -29.77 27.90
C THR A 539 9.66 -29.65 27.11
N GLN A 540 9.31 -30.66 26.31
CA GLN A 540 8.02 -30.75 25.64
C GLN A 540 6.85 -30.68 26.64
N GLN A 541 6.92 -31.47 27.72
CA GLN A 541 5.91 -31.47 28.77
C GLN A 541 5.78 -30.09 29.43
N LYS A 542 6.89 -29.44 29.78
CA LYS A 542 6.87 -28.09 30.36
C LYS A 542 6.27 -27.03 29.45
N ILE A 543 6.48 -27.15 28.13
CA ILE A 543 5.87 -26.27 27.13
C ILE A 543 4.36 -26.51 27.06
N LEU A 544 3.93 -27.77 27.00
CA LEU A 544 2.51 -28.14 26.96
C LEU A 544 1.78 -27.72 28.25
N GLU A 545 2.39 -27.90 29.42
CA GLU A 545 1.84 -27.46 30.71
C GLU A 545 1.61 -25.94 30.75
N ALA A 546 2.57 -25.16 30.22
CA ALA A 546 2.44 -23.71 30.17
C ALA A 546 1.40 -23.25 29.13
N LEU A 547 1.30 -23.93 27.99
CA LEU A 547 0.30 -23.65 26.96
C LEU A 547 -1.12 -24.04 27.42
N ALA A 548 -1.28 -25.14 28.16
CA ALA A 548 -2.56 -25.56 28.71
C ALA A 548 -3.18 -24.50 29.63
N LEU A 549 -2.37 -23.66 30.28
CA LEU A 549 -2.85 -22.54 31.10
C LEU A 549 -3.30 -21.32 30.29
N THR A 550 -3.04 -21.30 28.98
CA THR A 550 -3.40 -20.20 28.06
C THR A 550 -4.57 -20.53 27.14
N LEU A 551 -4.98 -21.80 27.09
CA LEU A 551 -6.06 -22.27 26.24
C LEU A 551 -7.38 -22.22 27.01
N GLU A 552 -8.45 -21.79 26.33
CA GLU A 552 -9.80 -21.85 26.89
C GLU A 552 -10.20 -23.33 27.13
N PRO A 553 -10.97 -23.65 28.19
CA PRO A 553 -11.33 -25.03 28.54
C PRO A 553 -11.96 -25.83 27.39
N GLU A 554 -12.64 -25.14 26.47
CA GLU A 554 -13.33 -25.70 25.31
C GLU A 554 -12.35 -26.25 24.24
N ILE A 555 -11.16 -25.66 24.13
CA ILE A 555 -10.11 -26.10 23.20
C ILE A 555 -9.37 -27.32 23.76
N LEU A 556 -9.21 -27.40 25.09
CA LEU A 556 -8.53 -28.53 25.74
C LEU A 556 -9.32 -29.85 25.59
N THR A 557 -10.64 -29.79 25.49
CA THR A 557 -11.49 -30.97 25.27
C THR A 557 -11.39 -31.57 23.85
N GLU A 558 -10.87 -30.84 22.87
CA GLU A 558 -10.63 -31.38 21.51
C GLU A 558 -9.26 -32.07 21.38
N PHE A 559 -8.34 -31.88 22.33
CA PHE A 559 -6.97 -32.41 22.31
C PHE A 559 -6.75 -33.68 23.15
N CYS A 560 -7.67 -34.00 24.07
CA CYS A 560 -7.70 -35.26 24.84
C CYS A 560 -8.58 -36.29 24.14
#